data_AF-A0A959T834-F1
#
_entry.id   AF-A0A959T834-F1
#
_cell.length_a   1.000
_cell.length_b   1.000
_cell.length_c   1.000
_cell.angle_alpha   90.00
_cell.angle_beta   90.00
_cell.angle_gamma   90.00
#
_symmetry.space_group_name_H-M   'P 1'
#
loop_
_entity.id
_entity.type
_entity.pdbx_description
1 polymer ?
#
loop_
_entity_poly.entity_id
_entity_poly.type
_entity_poly.pdbx_seq_one_letter_code
_entity_poly.pdbx_strand_id
1 'polypeptide(L)'
;MRPHRWLVALAILAGCGPGPGPGLRIPAEWEEQEAVWLSWTGDGDENNLVLAAIIRELQGSVKVKVVFSSEPARRRSFRALHDLAVDTQAIEAHVFPGADTWIRDQGAVFAFDGPGRLAALDLGWSQYGQVDWSYARWPEWFEGRYDSVKTSVERSPGSRVDSLMGAAVKARHHKVNVILEGGSFEYNGQGVLIQSEAVTLQRNPGRTRQELETEFRRLGIEKVIWLPQGVVEDEHFQVLIDNEYLVGGSGGHTDEFDRFADEPTILLAWIDEDELDEHPMNRMTKER
;
A
#
# COMPACT_ATOMS: atom_id res chain seq x y z
N MET A 1 13.62 54.93 -1.62
CA MET A 1 12.48 54.33 -2.33
C MET A 1 12.51 52.84 -2.09
N ARG A 2 11.60 52.32 -1.26
CA ARG A 2 11.46 50.89 -0.95
C ARG A 2 10.31 50.35 -1.82
N PRO A 3 10.46 49.22 -2.53
CA PRO A 3 9.35 48.68 -3.30
C PRO A 3 8.33 48.04 -2.33
N HIS A 4 7.11 48.54 -2.39
CA HIS A 4 5.95 47.93 -1.72
C HIS A 4 5.69 46.56 -2.33
N ARG A 5 5.88 45.50 -1.53
CA ARG A 5 5.38 44.17 -1.84
C ARG A 5 3.87 44.15 -1.56
N TRP A 6 3.08 44.00 -2.62
CA TRP A 6 1.66 43.70 -2.51
C TRP A 6 1.52 42.26 -1.99
N LEU A 7 1.11 42.13 -0.73
CA LEU A 7 0.56 40.88 -0.20
C LEU A 7 -0.80 40.69 -0.84
N VAL A 8 -0.85 39.92 -1.94
CA VAL A 8 -2.09 39.32 -2.41
C VAL A 8 -2.42 38.22 -1.42
N ALA A 9 -3.23 38.55 -0.42
CA ALA A 9 -3.93 37.55 0.38
C ALA A 9 -4.97 36.90 -0.53
N LEU A 10 -4.56 35.87 -1.26
CA LEU A 10 -5.51 34.95 -1.87
C LEU A 10 -6.10 34.14 -0.72
N ALA A 11 -7.23 34.62 -0.20
CA ALA A 11 -8.11 33.78 0.58
C ALA A 11 -8.59 32.68 -0.38
N ILE A 12 -7.88 31.56 -0.41
CA ILE A 12 -8.45 30.31 -0.88
C ILE A 12 -9.55 30.02 0.12
N LEU A 13 -10.77 30.42 -0.22
CA LEU A 13 -11.95 29.74 0.26
C LEU A 13 -11.77 28.31 -0.18
N ALA A 14 -11.14 27.50 0.68
CA ALA A 14 -11.24 26.06 0.60
C ALA A 14 -12.73 25.79 0.55
N GLY A 15 -13.22 25.39 -0.62
CA GLY A 15 -14.56 24.89 -0.74
C GLY A 15 -14.65 23.76 0.27
N CYS A 16 -15.38 23.98 1.36
CA CYS A 16 -15.96 22.88 2.09
C CYS A 16 -16.88 22.19 1.08
N GLY A 17 -16.33 21.22 0.34
CA GLY A 17 -17.13 20.09 -0.09
C GLY A 17 -17.88 19.55 1.13
N PRO A 18 -19.06 18.95 0.94
CA PRO A 18 -19.82 18.41 2.05
C PRO A 18 -18.86 17.57 2.91
N GLY A 19 -18.64 17.99 4.16
CA GLY A 19 -17.79 17.23 5.08
C GLY A 19 -18.28 15.78 5.12
N PRO A 20 -17.39 14.80 5.27
CA PRO A 20 -17.78 13.40 5.24
C PRO A 20 -18.97 13.21 6.17
N GLY A 21 -20.05 12.63 5.63
CA GLY A 21 -21.21 12.25 6.43
C GLY A 21 -20.80 11.32 7.58
N PRO A 22 -21.75 10.89 8.43
CA PRO A 22 -21.45 9.90 9.45
C PRO A 22 -21.01 8.58 8.78
N GLY A 23 -19.70 8.36 8.65
CA GLY A 23 -19.11 7.23 7.95
C GLY A 23 -17.58 7.33 7.89
N LEU A 24 -16.94 6.21 7.53
CA LEU A 24 -15.51 6.21 7.22
C LEU A 24 -15.25 6.98 5.93
N ARG A 25 -14.13 7.70 5.88
CA ARG A 25 -13.60 8.30 4.67
C ARG A 25 -12.10 8.05 4.60
N ILE A 26 -11.64 7.46 3.50
CA ILE A 26 -10.21 7.28 3.22
C ILE A 26 -9.75 8.50 2.41
N PRO A 27 -8.81 9.33 2.89
CA PRO A 27 -8.29 10.48 2.16
C PRO A 27 -7.51 10.04 0.92
N ALA A 28 -7.57 10.78 -0.18
CA ALA A 28 -6.73 10.53 -1.35
C ALA A 28 -5.24 10.77 -1.02
N GLU A 29 -4.34 10.13 -1.76
CA GLU A 29 -2.91 10.23 -1.47
C GLU A 29 -2.34 11.64 -1.66
N TRP A 30 -2.93 12.48 -2.53
CA TRP A 30 -2.51 13.88 -2.73
C TRP A 30 -3.08 14.87 -1.70
N GLU A 31 -3.98 14.43 -0.81
CA GLU A 31 -4.43 15.28 0.29
C GLU A 31 -3.30 15.53 1.30
N GLU A 32 -3.43 16.56 2.13
CA GLU A 32 -2.38 16.96 3.08
C GLU A 32 -2.00 15.80 4.03
N GLN A 33 -0.71 15.48 4.07
CA GLN A 33 -0.18 14.37 4.86
C GLN A 33 0.60 14.88 6.09
N GLU A 34 0.31 14.34 7.28
CA GLU A 34 1.10 14.64 8.47
C GLU A 34 2.51 14.01 8.39
N ALA A 35 2.59 12.78 7.87
CA ALA A 35 3.80 11.99 7.86
C ALA A 35 3.79 10.93 6.76
N VAL A 36 4.98 10.58 6.27
CA VAL A 36 5.23 9.39 5.46
C VAL A 36 5.87 8.32 6.33
N TRP A 37 5.36 7.09 6.23
CA TRP A 37 5.90 5.93 6.92
C TRP A 37 6.76 5.11 5.96
N LEU A 38 7.94 4.75 6.41
CA LEU A 38 8.87 3.87 5.72
C LEU A 38 9.30 2.77 6.68
N SER A 39 9.56 1.58 6.17
CA SER A 39 10.20 0.52 6.96
C SER A 39 11.67 0.38 6.57
N TRP A 40 12.48 0.00 7.55
CA TRP A 40 13.90 -0.23 7.37
C TRP A 40 14.24 -1.66 7.79
N THR A 41 14.77 -2.45 6.86
CA THR A 41 14.93 -3.89 7.05
C THR A 41 16.32 -4.34 7.51
N GLY A 42 17.36 -3.50 7.39
CA GLY A 42 18.67 -3.86 7.96
C GLY A 42 19.86 -3.16 7.34
N ASP A 43 21.05 -3.73 7.49
CA ASP A 43 22.30 -3.15 7.00
C ASP A 43 22.73 -3.84 5.70
N GLY A 44 23.24 -3.08 4.72
CA GLY A 44 24.04 -3.60 3.61
C GLY A 44 23.29 -4.08 2.36
N ASP A 45 21.96 -4.02 2.34
CA ASP A 45 21.17 -4.27 1.11
C ASP A 45 21.10 -3.00 0.24
N GLU A 46 21.14 -3.14 -1.09
CA GLU A 46 21.02 -2.06 -2.07
C GLU A 46 19.72 -1.26 -1.86
N ASN A 47 18.66 -1.94 -1.41
CA ASN A 47 17.39 -1.34 -1.00
C ASN A 47 17.56 -0.24 0.05
N ASN A 48 18.51 -0.39 0.99
CA ASN A 48 18.73 0.61 2.04
C ASN A 48 19.38 1.89 1.49
N LEU A 49 20.14 1.81 0.40
CA LEU A 49 20.69 3.01 -0.25
C LEU A 49 19.58 3.86 -0.86
N VAL A 50 18.62 3.19 -1.51
CA VAL A 50 17.43 3.83 -2.09
C VAL A 50 16.53 4.38 -0.99
N LEU A 51 16.22 3.59 0.05
CA LEU A 51 15.41 4.04 1.18
C LEU A 51 16.05 5.23 1.89
N ALA A 52 17.37 5.23 2.10
CA ALA A 52 18.06 6.38 2.67
C ALA A 52 17.95 7.62 1.77
N ALA A 53 18.04 7.46 0.44
CA ALA A 53 17.85 8.56 -0.50
C ALA A 53 16.42 9.12 -0.45
N ILE A 54 15.41 8.25 -0.41
CA ILE A 54 14.00 8.63 -0.25
C ILE A 54 13.81 9.40 1.07
N ILE A 55 14.33 8.88 2.18
CA ILE A 55 14.23 9.54 3.49
C ILE A 55 14.85 10.95 3.43
N ARG A 56 16.04 11.10 2.85
CA ARG A 56 16.70 12.42 2.73
C ARG A 56 15.87 13.40 1.92
N GLU A 57 15.25 12.95 0.83
CA GLU A 57 14.44 13.82 -0.04
C GLU A 57 13.13 14.25 0.63
N LEU A 58 12.52 13.37 1.44
CA LEU A 58 11.31 13.69 2.20
C LEU A 58 11.59 14.64 3.38
N GLN A 59 12.80 14.60 3.94
CA GLN A 59 13.19 15.43 5.08
C GLN A 59 13.11 16.92 4.74
N GLY A 60 12.30 17.64 5.51
CA GLY A 60 12.03 19.07 5.31
C GLY A 60 10.73 19.37 4.58
N SER A 61 10.16 18.39 3.87
CA SER A 61 8.88 18.50 3.18
C SER A 61 7.72 17.84 3.95
N VAL A 62 8.00 16.70 4.60
CA VAL A 62 7.01 15.93 5.38
C VAL A 62 7.68 15.26 6.57
N LYS A 63 6.93 14.99 7.65
CA LYS A 63 7.47 14.22 8.77
C LYS A 63 7.78 12.79 8.32
N VAL A 64 8.96 12.29 8.66
CA VAL A 64 9.35 10.92 8.32
C VAL A 64 9.26 10.03 9.56
N LYS A 65 8.45 8.97 9.47
CA LYS A 65 8.34 7.92 10.48
C LYS A 65 9.00 6.66 9.94
N VAL A 66 9.99 6.12 10.65
CA VAL A 66 10.72 4.91 10.22
C VAL A 66 10.44 3.75 11.16
N VAL A 67 10.00 2.63 10.60
CA VAL A 67 9.67 1.40 11.31
C VAL A 67 10.85 0.43 11.24
N PHE A 68 11.19 -0.16 12.38
CA PHE A 68 12.22 -1.19 12.50
C PHE A 68 11.61 -2.47 13.08
N SER A 69 12.08 -3.63 12.63
CA SER A 69 11.57 -4.93 13.08
C SER A 69 11.88 -5.26 14.55
N SER A 70 12.90 -4.61 15.13
CA SER A 70 13.31 -4.81 16.52
C SER A 70 14.17 -3.65 17.03
N GLU A 71 14.28 -3.51 18.36
CA GLU A 71 15.20 -2.54 18.97
C GLU A 71 16.68 -2.76 18.62
N PRO A 72 17.21 -3.99 18.58
CA PRO A 72 18.55 -4.24 18.05
C PRO A 72 18.72 -3.81 16.59
N ALA A 73 17.72 -4.04 15.73
CA ALA A 73 17.75 -3.58 14.34
C ALA A 73 17.82 -2.06 14.28
N ARG A 74 16.90 -1.36 14.95
CA ARG A 74 16.88 0.10 15.05
C ARG A 74 18.23 0.68 15.46
N ARG A 75 18.85 0.15 16.52
CA ARG A 75 20.15 0.66 17.01
C ARG A 75 21.28 0.51 15.99
N ARG A 76 21.29 -0.56 15.20
CA ARG A 76 22.29 -0.74 14.13
C ARG A 76 22.01 0.20 12.96
N SER A 77 20.74 0.24 12.53
CA SER A 77 20.28 1.04 11.40
C SER A 77 20.48 2.54 11.60
N PHE A 78 20.38 3.08 12.81
CA PHE A 78 20.65 4.50 13.05
C PHE A 78 22.09 4.91 12.71
N ARG A 79 23.08 4.02 12.87
CA ARG A 79 24.44 4.27 12.39
C ARG A 79 24.50 4.24 10.86
N ALA A 80 23.91 3.22 10.24
CA ALA A 80 23.87 3.11 8.79
C ALA A 80 23.17 4.32 8.13
N LEU A 81 22.02 4.74 8.66
CA LEU A 81 21.30 5.94 8.22
C LEU A 81 22.15 7.20 8.34
N HIS A 82 22.82 7.39 9.48
CA HIS A 82 23.73 8.51 9.69
C HIS A 82 24.89 8.50 8.69
N ASP A 83 25.52 7.34 8.46
CA ASP A 83 26.62 7.18 7.51
C ASP A 83 26.16 7.43 6.06
N LEU A 84 24.88 7.19 5.77
CA LEU A 84 24.20 7.54 4.52
C LEU A 84 23.66 8.98 4.51
N ALA A 85 24.16 9.85 5.40
CA ALA A 85 23.80 11.27 5.47
C ALA A 85 22.29 11.56 5.68
N VAL A 86 21.55 10.63 6.30
CA VAL A 86 20.18 10.88 6.76
C VAL A 86 20.22 11.63 8.08
N ASP A 87 19.40 12.67 8.24
CA ASP A 87 19.24 13.33 9.54
C ASP A 87 18.42 12.44 10.48
N THR A 88 19.12 11.62 11.25
CA THR A 88 18.49 10.70 12.20
C THR A 88 17.77 11.39 13.36
N GLN A 89 18.00 12.69 13.62
CA GLN A 89 17.26 13.45 14.63
C GLN A 89 15.87 13.86 14.15
N ALA A 90 15.68 13.98 12.84
CA ALA A 90 14.40 14.29 12.21
C ALA A 90 13.50 13.06 12.00
N ILE A 91 13.99 11.85 12.28
CA ILE A 91 13.23 10.61 12.17
C ILE A 91 12.44 10.35 13.45
N GLU A 92 11.15 10.10 13.32
CA GLU A 92 10.35 9.48 14.37
C GLU A 92 10.40 7.95 14.22
N ALA A 93 11.15 7.29 15.11
CA ALA A 93 11.40 5.85 14.99
C ALA A 93 10.39 5.01 15.78
N HIS A 94 9.93 3.93 15.16
CA HIS A 94 9.02 2.95 15.72
C HIS A 94 9.58 1.54 15.64
N VAL A 95 9.22 0.67 16.57
CA VAL A 95 9.59 -0.75 16.55
C VAL A 95 8.35 -1.61 16.45
N PHE A 96 8.13 -2.20 15.27
CA PHE A 96 7.00 -3.08 15.01
C PHE A 96 7.53 -4.47 14.63
N PRO A 97 7.41 -5.47 15.54
CA PRO A 97 7.80 -6.83 15.23
C PRO A 97 7.08 -7.34 13.99
N GLY A 98 7.83 -7.86 13.02
CA GLY A 98 7.27 -8.37 11.76
C GLY A 98 7.15 -7.35 10.64
N ALA A 99 7.48 -6.08 10.88
CA ALA A 99 7.64 -5.10 9.81
C ALA A 99 8.80 -5.50 8.89
N ASP A 100 8.49 -5.63 7.61
CA ASP A 100 9.46 -5.84 6.52
C ASP A 100 9.47 -4.62 5.58
N THR A 101 10.11 -4.69 4.41
CA THR A 101 10.28 -3.55 3.48
C THR A 101 8.95 -3.04 2.91
N TRP A 102 7.88 -3.84 2.94
CA TRP A 102 6.63 -3.58 2.22
C TRP A 102 5.60 -2.88 3.11
N ILE A 103 6.00 -1.77 3.74
CA ILE A 103 5.10 -1.02 4.64
C ILE A 103 3.87 -0.48 3.92
N ARG A 104 3.93 -0.30 2.59
CA ARG A 104 2.79 0.03 1.74
C ARG A 104 1.70 -1.04 1.83
N ASP A 105 2.07 -2.32 1.83
CA ASP A 105 1.14 -3.44 1.77
C ASP A 105 0.69 -3.92 3.14
N GLN A 106 1.65 -4.00 4.07
CA GLN A 106 1.46 -4.53 5.43
C GLN A 106 1.03 -3.45 6.44
N GLY A 107 1.28 -2.19 6.11
CA GLY A 107 1.01 -1.05 6.97
C GLY A 107 -0.44 -0.60 6.97
N ALA A 108 -0.75 0.36 7.84
CA ALA A 108 -2.11 0.86 7.97
C ALA A 108 -2.48 1.74 6.77
N VAL A 109 -3.65 1.47 6.20
CA VAL A 109 -4.39 2.48 5.46
C VAL A 109 -5.10 3.37 6.48
N PHE A 110 -4.78 4.65 6.50
CA PHE A 110 -5.41 5.61 7.41
C PHE A 110 -6.71 6.15 6.84
N ALA A 111 -7.70 6.37 7.70
CA ALA A 111 -9.00 6.89 7.35
C ALA A 111 -9.50 7.86 8.43
N PHE A 112 -10.65 8.50 8.20
CA PHE A 112 -11.36 9.31 9.17
C PHE A 112 -12.71 8.70 9.51
N ASP A 113 -12.95 8.43 10.79
CA ASP A 113 -14.24 7.99 11.34
C ASP A 113 -15.03 9.20 11.86
N GLY A 114 -15.50 10.02 10.92
CA GLY A 114 -16.04 11.35 11.19
C GLY A 114 -14.96 12.44 11.40
N PRO A 115 -15.39 13.69 11.66
CA PRO A 115 -14.49 14.85 11.63
C PRO A 115 -13.31 14.74 12.61
N GLY A 116 -12.09 14.73 12.06
CA GLY A 116 -10.83 14.75 12.82
C GLY A 116 -10.52 13.48 13.62
N ARG A 117 -11.33 12.42 13.50
CA ARG A 117 -11.08 11.16 14.23
C ARG A 117 -10.34 10.19 13.32
N LEU A 118 -9.03 10.12 13.49
CA LEU A 118 -8.17 9.19 12.76
C LEU A 118 -8.55 7.74 13.06
N ALA A 119 -8.60 6.92 12.01
CA ALA A 119 -8.77 5.48 12.05
C ALA A 119 -7.63 4.81 11.26
N ALA A 120 -7.27 3.60 11.66
CA ALA A 120 -6.34 2.73 10.94
C ALA A 120 -7.10 1.47 10.53
N LEU A 121 -7.11 1.19 9.24
CA LEU A 121 -7.75 0.01 8.67
C LEU A 121 -6.80 -1.19 8.81
N ASP A 122 -7.27 -2.24 9.46
CA ASP A 122 -6.65 -3.57 9.46
C ASP A 122 -7.21 -4.33 8.26
N LEU A 123 -6.38 -4.46 7.21
CA LEU A 123 -6.73 -5.08 5.93
C LEU A 123 -6.53 -6.60 5.94
N GLY A 124 -6.19 -7.20 7.08
CA GLY A 124 -6.07 -8.65 7.22
C GLY A 124 -4.88 -9.24 6.46
N TRP A 125 -3.70 -8.59 6.54
CA TRP A 125 -2.46 -9.00 5.87
C TRP A 125 -2.28 -10.53 5.85
N SER A 126 -2.27 -11.09 4.63
CA SER A 126 -2.23 -12.54 4.38
C SER A 126 -0.95 -13.01 3.72
N GLN A 127 0.06 -12.13 3.62
CA GLN A 127 1.28 -12.33 2.83
C GLN A 127 0.95 -12.61 1.37
N TYR A 128 0.20 -11.71 0.74
CA TYR A 128 -0.27 -11.86 -0.64
C TYR A 128 -1.11 -13.15 -0.87
N GLY A 129 -1.73 -13.71 0.15
CA GLY A 129 -2.46 -14.98 0.05
C GLY A 129 -1.55 -16.20 -0.15
N GLN A 130 -0.30 -16.15 0.35
CA GLN A 130 0.71 -17.20 0.17
C GLN A 130 0.21 -18.62 0.48
N VAL A 131 -0.58 -18.77 1.55
CA VAL A 131 -1.07 -20.10 1.98
C VAL A 131 -2.03 -20.67 0.94
N ASP A 132 -2.96 -19.85 0.44
CA ASP A 132 -3.92 -20.25 -0.59
C ASP A 132 -3.22 -20.53 -1.92
N TRP A 133 -2.27 -19.69 -2.32
CA TRP A 133 -1.45 -19.89 -3.52
C TRP A 133 -0.62 -21.18 -3.47
N SER A 134 -0.01 -21.48 -2.32
CA SER A 134 0.78 -22.69 -2.10
C SER A 134 -0.09 -23.93 -2.08
N TYR A 135 -1.26 -23.86 -1.44
CA TYR A 135 -2.22 -24.95 -1.38
C TYR A 135 -2.74 -25.34 -2.77
N ALA A 136 -3.01 -24.35 -3.63
CA ALA A 136 -3.46 -24.58 -5.00
C ALA A 136 -2.42 -25.32 -5.87
N ARG A 137 -1.12 -25.19 -5.57
CA ARG A 137 -0.02 -25.80 -6.33
C ARG A 137 0.47 -27.13 -5.76
N TRP A 138 0.53 -27.23 -4.44
CA TRP A 138 1.09 -28.38 -3.72
C TRP A 138 0.16 -28.81 -2.58
N PRO A 139 -1.08 -29.22 -2.88
CA PRO A 139 -2.07 -29.58 -1.85
C PRO A 139 -1.57 -30.70 -0.91
N GLU A 140 -0.71 -31.58 -1.40
CA GLU A 140 -0.11 -32.67 -0.63
C GLU A 140 0.81 -32.18 0.50
N TRP A 141 1.33 -30.95 0.43
CA TRP A 141 2.12 -30.36 1.52
C TRP A 141 1.24 -29.89 2.69
N PHE A 142 -0.06 -29.73 2.45
CA PHE A 142 -1.03 -29.18 3.40
C PHE A 142 -2.01 -30.21 3.95
N GLU A 143 -1.84 -31.50 3.63
CA GLU A 143 -2.73 -32.57 4.09
C GLU A 143 -2.86 -32.54 5.64
N GLY A 144 -4.07 -32.27 6.13
CA GLY A 144 -4.38 -32.12 7.56
C GLY A 144 -3.76 -30.89 8.24
N ARG A 145 -3.13 -29.96 7.50
CA ARG A 145 -2.39 -28.80 8.03
C ARG A 145 -2.82 -27.45 7.47
N TYR A 146 -3.64 -27.39 6.42
CA TYR A 146 -4.06 -26.12 5.80
C TYR A 146 -4.53 -25.08 6.83
N ASP A 147 -5.50 -25.41 7.68
CA ASP A 147 -6.06 -24.46 8.67
C ASP A 147 -5.03 -24.00 9.71
N SER A 148 -4.11 -24.88 10.13
CA SER A 148 -3.10 -24.54 11.13
C SER A 148 -2.00 -23.66 10.55
N VAL A 149 -1.60 -23.89 9.29
CA VAL A 149 -0.68 -23.02 8.56
C VAL A 149 -1.30 -21.66 8.33
N LYS A 150 -2.55 -21.61 7.86
CA LYS A 150 -3.30 -20.36 7.65
C LYS A 150 -3.40 -19.54 8.95
N THR A 151 -3.83 -20.19 10.03
CA THR A 151 -3.90 -19.58 11.36
C THR A 151 -2.54 -19.07 11.86
N SER A 152 -1.44 -19.79 11.55
CA SER A 152 -0.10 -19.37 11.93
C SER A 152 0.35 -18.11 11.19
N VAL A 153 0.02 -17.98 9.90
CA VAL A 153 0.32 -16.77 9.10
C VAL A 153 -0.50 -15.59 9.59
N GLU A 154 -1.81 -15.77 9.80
CA GLU A 154 -2.72 -14.74 10.34
C GLU A 154 -2.33 -14.25 11.74
N ARG A 155 -1.58 -15.05 12.50
CA ARG A 155 -1.08 -14.71 13.85
C ARG A 155 0.40 -14.32 13.86
N SER A 156 1.05 -14.29 12.69
CA SER A 156 2.45 -13.90 12.60
C SER A 156 2.63 -12.45 13.05
N PRO A 157 3.82 -12.03 13.54
CA PRO A 157 4.04 -10.64 13.92
C PRO A 157 3.71 -9.63 12.80
N GLY A 158 3.96 -10.02 11.54
CA GLY A 158 3.71 -9.19 10.38
C GLY A 158 2.22 -8.87 10.14
N SER A 159 1.29 -9.71 10.58
CA SER A 159 -0.16 -9.47 10.40
C SER A 159 -0.73 -8.37 11.31
N ARG A 160 0.13 -7.66 12.05
CA ARG A 160 -0.28 -6.66 13.04
C ARG A 160 0.38 -5.31 12.82
N VAL A 161 1.12 -5.12 11.73
CA VAL A 161 1.88 -3.89 11.50
C VAL A 161 0.95 -2.69 11.30
N ASP A 162 -0.15 -2.86 10.56
CA ASP A 162 -1.25 -1.89 10.49
C ASP A 162 -1.78 -1.45 11.87
N SER A 163 -2.01 -2.42 12.74
CA SER A 163 -2.59 -2.25 14.08
C SER A 163 -1.60 -1.53 14.99
N LEU A 164 -0.30 -1.86 14.86
CA LEU A 164 0.78 -1.20 15.57
C LEU A 164 0.99 0.25 15.10
N MET A 165 0.92 0.50 13.79
CA MET A 165 0.92 1.85 13.21
C MET A 165 -0.25 2.67 13.77
N GLY A 166 -1.47 2.11 13.73
CA GLY A 166 -2.65 2.75 14.29
C GLY A 166 -2.51 3.07 15.77
N ALA A 167 -2.01 2.12 16.58
CA ALA A 167 -1.76 2.32 18.00
C ALA A 167 -0.72 3.42 18.26
N ALA A 168 0.35 3.49 17.46
CA ALA A 168 1.41 4.49 17.60
C ALA A 168 0.92 5.93 17.44
N VAL A 169 -0.10 6.15 16.59
CA VAL A 169 -0.74 7.46 16.39
C VAL A 169 -2.09 7.60 17.06
N LYS A 170 -2.47 6.64 17.92
CA LYS A 170 -3.75 6.62 18.65
C LYS A 170 -4.97 6.67 17.72
N ALA A 171 -4.85 6.11 16.52
CA ALA A 171 -5.96 5.94 15.59
C ALA A 171 -6.94 4.88 16.13
N ARG A 172 -8.22 5.06 15.83
CA ARG A 172 -9.23 4.03 16.08
C ARG A 172 -8.93 2.83 15.19
N HIS A 173 -8.71 1.66 15.80
CA HIS A 173 -8.57 0.42 15.05
C HIS A 173 -9.89 0.04 14.36
N HIS A 174 -9.84 -0.22 13.07
CA HIS A 174 -10.98 -0.66 12.28
C HIS A 174 -10.61 -1.92 11.49
N LYS A 175 -11.13 -3.07 11.93
CA LYS A 175 -10.93 -4.32 11.21
C LYS A 175 -11.81 -4.35 9.95
N VAL A 176 -11.19 -4.63 8.80
CA VAL A 176 -11.88 -4.80 7.53
C VAL A 176 -12.17 -6.29 7.30
N ASN A 177 -13.34 -6.63 6.75
CA ASN A 177 -13.72 -8.02 6.45
C ASN A 177 -13.41 -8.42 5.00
N VAL A 178 -12.38 -7.81 4.42
CA VAL A 178 -11.80 -8.08 3.11
C VAL A 178 -10.30 -8.12 3.31
N ILE A 179 -9.66 -9.16 2.80
CA ILE A 179 -8.21 -9.28 2.78
C ILE A 179 -7.71 -8.45 1.60
N LEU A 180 -6.88 -7.46 1.87
CA LEU A 180 -6.24 -6.60 0.87
C LEU A 180 -4.83 -6.23 1.33
N GLU A 181 -4.09 -5.63 0.41
CA GLU A 181 -2.82 -4.95 0.65
C GLU A 181 -2.98 -3.47 0.31
N GLY A 182 -2.24 -2.58 0.97
CA GLY A 182 -2.33 -1.16 0.66
C GLY A 182 -1.91 -0.80 -0.77
N GLY A 183 -0.96 -1.54 -1.38
CA GLY A 183 -0.57 -1.33 -2.78
C GLY A 183 -1.62 -1.79 -3.79
N SER A 184 -2.47 -2.76 -3.44
CA SER A 184 -3.60 -3.11 -4.30
C SER A 184 -4.76 -2.14 -4.21
N PHE A 185 -4.82 -1.25 -3.20
CA PHE A 185 -6.02 -0.49 -2.81
C PHE A 185 -5.96 1.00 -3.20
N GLU A 186 -6.30 1.33 -4.46
CA GLU A 186 -6.19 2.68 -5.04
C GLU A 186 -7.51 3.46 -5.04
N TYR A 187 -7.56 4.64 -4.41
CA TYR A 187 -8.80 5.41 -4.22
C TYR A 187 -8.61 6.92 -4.39
N ASN A 188 -9.65 7.62 -4.82
CA ASN A 188 -9.60 9.06 -5.11
C ASN A 188 -10.04 9.97 -3.96
N GLY A 189 -10.34 9.40 -2.79
CA GLY A 189 -10.89 10.11 -1.64
C GLY A 189 -12.36 10.54 -1.76
N GLN A 190 -12.95 10.54 -2.95
CA GLN A 190 -14.35 10.91 -3.18
C GLN A 190 -15.25 9.67 -3.37
N GLY A 191 -14.91 8.57 -2.69
CA GLY A 191 -15.69 7.34 -2.71
C GLY A 191 -15.54 6.51 -3.98
N VAL A 192 -14.54 6.76 -4.83
CA VAL A 192 -14.20 5.90 -5.97
C VAL A 192 -12.96 5.09 -5.67
N LEU A 193 -13.06 3.78 -5.91
CA LEU A 193 -12.00 2.78 -5.77
C LEU A 193 -11.69 2.19 -7.14
N ILE A 194 -10.42 2.03 -7.49
CA ILE A 194 -9.97 1.13 -8.55
C ILE A 194 -9.50 -0.17 -7.89
N GLN A 195 -9.88 -1.31 -8.47
CA GLN A 195 -9.44 -2.63 -8.00
C GLN A 195 -9.10 -3.58 -9.13
N SER A 196 -8.03 -4.33 -8.93
CA SER A 196 -7.74 -5.56 -9.67
C SER A 196 -8.66 -6.68 -9.17
N GLU A 197 -9.53 -7.17 -10.05
CA GLU A 197 -10.42 -8.29 -9.75
C GLU A 197 -9.62 -9.56 -9.45
N ALA A 198 -8.60 -9.86 -10.27
CA ALA A 198 -7.74 -11.02 -10.10
C ALA A 198 -7.11 -11.07 -8.71
N VAL A 199 -6.51 -9.95 -8.26
CA VAL A 199 -5.94 -9.83 -6.91
C VAL A 199 -7.04 -10.01 -5.85
N THR A 200 -8.11 -9.21 -5.92
CA THR A 200 -9.12 -9.18 -4.86
C THR A 200 -9.78 -10.55 -4.65
N LEU A 201 -10.16 -11.25 -5.73
CA LEU A 201 -10.80 -12.56 -5.63
C LEU A 201 -9.82 -13.65 -5.16
N GLN A 202 -8.54 -13.54 -5.55
CA GLN A 202 -7.54 -14.49 -5.09
C GLN A 202 -7.21 -14.31 -3.60
N ARG A 203 -7.22 -13.09 -3.07
CA ARG A 203 -7.09 -12.83 -1.62
C ARG A 203 -8.32 -13.26 -0.83
N ASN A 204 -9.49 -13.25 -1.46
CA ASN A 204 -10.77 -13.50 -0.81
C ASN A 204 -11.51 -14.69 -1.46
N PRO A 205 -10.94 -15.91 -1.38
CA PRO A 205 -11.48 -17.06 -2.09
C PRO A 205 -12.93 -17.35 -1.70
N GLY A 206 -13.79 -17.51 -2.70
CA GLY A 206 -15.21 -17.80 -2.53
C GLY A 206 -16.11 -16.57 -2.30
N ARG A 207 -15.55 -15.35 -2.22
CA ARG A 207 -16.34 -14.11 -2.21
C ARG A 207 -16.73 -13.68 -3.61
N THR A 208 -17.89 -13.06 -3.74
CA THR A 208 -18.39 -12.42 -4.96
C THR A 208 -18.06 -10.93 -4.98
N ARG A 209 -18.05 -10.30 -6.17
CA ARG A 209 -17.90 -8.84 -6.29
C ARG A 209 -18.93 -8.09 -5.43
N GLN A 210 -20.17 -8.57 -5.40
CA GLN A 210 -21.25 -7.91 -4.64
C GLN A 210 -20.99 -7.94 -3.13
N GLU A 211 -20.44 -9.04 -2.60
CA GLU A 211 -20.04 -9.14 -1.19
C GLU A 211 -18.87 -8.22 -0.87
N LEU A 212 -17.88 -8.16 -1.76
CA LEU A 212 -16.70 -7.29 -1.62
C LEU A 212 -17.10 -5.80 -1.67
N GLU A 213 -17.90 -5.39 -2.65
CA GLU A 213 -18.44 -4.03 -2.74
C GLU A 213 -19.28 -3.66 -1.52
N THR A 214 -19.98 -4.62 -0.91
CA THR A 214 -20.73 -4.38 0.33
C THR A 214 -19.80 -4.01 1.47
N GLU A 215 -18.64 -4.67 1.59
CA GLU A 215 -17.64 -4.31 2.58
C GLU A 215 -16.94 -2.99 2.23
N PHE A 216 -16.63 -2.71 0.95
CA PHE A 216 -16.07 -1.42 0.52
C PHE A 216 -17.00 -0.25 0.82
N ARG A 217 -18.33 -0.43 0.68
CA ARG A 217 -19.30 0.60 1.11
C ARG A 217 -19.22 0.94 2.59
N ARG A 218 -18.83 -0.02 3.45
CA ARG A 218 -18.60 0.25 4.88
C ARG A 218 -17.37 1.14 5.12
N LEU A 219 -16.44 1.18 4.17
CA LEU A 219 -15.23 2.01 4.18
C LEU A 219 -15.44 3.39 3.54
N GLY A 220 -16.66 3.71 3.09
CA GLY A 220 -16.97 4.98 2.42
C GLY A 220 -16.77 4.96 0.91
N ILE A 221 -16.59 3.78 0.30
CA ILE A 221 -16.51 3.63 -1.15
C ILE A 221 -17.92 3.50 -1.74
N GLU A 222 -18.26 4.35 -2.70
CA GLU A 222 -19.55 4.38 -3.39
C GLU A 222 -19.50 3.65 -4.73
N LYS A 223 -18.35 3.72 -5.42
CA LYS A 223 -18.15 3.14 -6.74
C LYS A 223 -16.83 2.39 -6.81
N VAL A 224 -16.87 1.21 -7.42
CA VAL A 224 -15.67 0.42 -7.74
C VAL A 224 -15.51 0.33 -9.25
N ILE A 225 -14.31 0.64 -9.73
CA ILE A 225 -13.85 0.39 -11.08
C ILE A 225 -13.04 -0.90 -11.03
N TRP A 226 -13.59 -1.97 -11.59
CA TRP A 226 -12.93 -3.27 -11.62
C TRP A 226 -12.07 -3.38 -12.88
N LEU A 227 -10.76 -3.46 -12.69
CA LEU A 227 -9.80 -3.86 -13.71
C LEU A 227 -9.70 -5.39 -13.69
N PRO A 228 -9.72 -6.09 -14.84
CA PRO A 228 -9.76 -7.55 -14.85
C PRO A 228 -8.53 -8.18 -14.17
N GLN A 229 -7.34 -7.65 -14.48
CA GLN A 229 -6.05 -8.16 -14.01
C GLN A 229 -4.96 -7.08 -14.20
N GLY A 230 -3.82 -7.22 -13.52
CA GLY A 230 -2.68 -6.32 -13.68
C GLY A 230 -1.66 -6.79 -14.71
N VAL A 231 -0.56 -6.05 -14.84
CA VAL A 231 0.50 -6.26 -15.84
C VAL A 231 1.19 -7.62 -15.71
N VAL A 232 1.81 -8.11 -16.79
CA VAL A 232 2.43 -9.44 -16.82
C VAL A 232 3.71 -9.52 -15.99
N GLU A 233 4.33 -8.38 -15.73
CA GLU A 233 5.55 -8.25 -14.94
C GLU A 233 5.31 -8.49 -13.44
N ASP A 234 4.08 -8.24 -12.97
CA ASP A 234 3.67 -8.37 -11.56
C ASP A 234 2.88 -9.67 -11.30
N GLU A 235 3.24 -10.76 -11.98
CA GLU A 235 2.63 -12.07 -11.75
C GLU A 235 2.74 -12.54 -10.30
N HIS A 236 1.73 -13.30 -9.83
CA HIS A 236 1.67 -13.63 -8.42
C HIS A 236 2.80 -14.61 -7.99
N PHE A 237 3.70 -14.09 -7.15
CA PHE A 237 4.98 -14.66 -6.72
C PHE A 237 6.00 -14.79 -7.81
N GLN A 238 6.17 -15.96 -8.45
CA GLN A 238 7.20 -16.15 -9.47
C GLN A 238 6.65 -17.06 -10.58
N VAL A 239 6.76 -16.59 -11.81
CA VAL A 239 6.32 -17.29 -13.02
C VAL A 239 7.38 -17.13 -14.11
N LEU A 240 7.66 -18.21 -14.82
CA LEU A 240 8.52 -18.17 -16.00
C LEU A 240 7.65 -17.97 -17.25
N ILE A 241 7.83 -16.85 -17.92
CA ILE A 241 7.14 -16.48 -19.16
C ILE A 241 8.07 -16.76 -20.34
N ASP A 242 7.49 -17.36 -21.39
CA ASP A 242 8.19 -17.72 -22.63
C ASP A 242 9.47 -18.56 -22.43
N ASN A 243 9.55 -19.29 -21.30
CA ASN A 243 10.76 -20.02 -20.86
C ASN A 243 12.03 -19.18 -20.68
N GLU A 244 11.93 -17.85 -20.69
CA GLU A 244 13.09 -16.94 -20.66
C GLU A 244 12.97 -15.89 -19.55
N TYR A 245 11.78 -15.38 -19.27
CA TYR A 245 11.57 -14.24 -18.39
C TYR A 245 10.97 -14.69 -17.06
N LEU A 246 11.78 -14.61 -15.99
CA LEU A 246 11.27 -14.80 -14.64
C LEU A 246 10.65 -13.48 -14.17
N VAL A 247 9.32 -13.45 -14.10
CA VAL A 247 8.53 -12.33 -13.58
C VAL A 247 7.97 -12.68 -12.21
N GLY A 248 7.54 -11.69 -11.45
CA GLY A 248 7.04 -11.95 -10.13
C GLY A 248 6.80 -10.73 -9.26
N GLY A 249 5.72 -10.81 -8.51
CA GLY A 249 5.34 -9.84 -7.49
C GLY A 249 4.02 -10.23 -6.82
N SER A 250 3.12 -9.27 -6.74
CA SER A 250 1.94 -9.30 -5.88
C SER A 250 0.69 -9.93 -6.53
N GLY A 251 0.72 -10.10 -7.86
CA GLY A 251 -0.39 -10.64 -8.66
C GLY A 251 -1.17 -9.60 -9.47
N GLY A 252 -0.60 -8.43 -9.72
CA GLY A 252 -1.22 -7.32 -10.45
C GLY A 252 -1.84 -6.29 -9.52
N HIS A 253 -1.07 -5.80 -8.55
CA HIS A 253 -1.46 -4.67 -7.71
C HIS A 253 -1.69 -3.42 -8.57
N THR A 254 -2.68 -2.62 -8.20
CA THR A 254 -3.03 -1.39 -8.93
C THR A 254 -1.88 -0.39 -8.89
N ASP A 255 -1.12 -0.28 -7.79
CA ASP A 255 -0.02 0.67 -7.67
C ASP A 255 1.17 0.46 -8.62
N GLU A 256 1.22 -0.69 -9.30
CA GLU A 256 2.20 -0.98 -10.36
C GLU A 256 1.82 -0.37 -11.72
N PHE A 257 0.54 -0.08 -11.98
CA PHE A 257 0.09 0.27 -13.33
C PHE A 257 -1.05 1.27 -13.44
N ASP A 258 -1.79 1.58 -12.38
CA ASP A 258 -2.83 2.60 -12.38
C ASP A 258 -2.85 3.41 -11.08
N ARG A 259 -2.98 4.74 -11.18
CA ARG A 259 -3.04 5.64 -10.02
C ARG A 259 -3.98 6.80 -10.30
N PHE A 260 -4.72 7.27 -9.31
CA PHE A 260 -5.37 8.58 -9.40
C PHE A 260 -4.31 9.68 -9.28
N ALA A 261 -4.32 10.65 -10.21
CA ALA A 261 -3.51 11.86 -10.13
C ALA A 261 -4.25 13.01 -9.43
N ASP A 262 -5.57 13.02 -9.55
CA ASP A 262 -6.51 13.90 -8.86
C ASP A 262 -7.90 13.23 -8.84
N GLU A 263 -8.93 13.96 -8.41
CA GLU A 263 -10.29 13.41 -8.24
C GLU A 263 -10.83 12.72 -9.52
N PRO A 264 -10.77 13.34 -10.71
CA PRO A 264 -11.25 12.72 -11.95
C PRO A 264 -10.19 12.04 -12.83
N THR A 265 -8.88 12.19 -12.57
CA THR A 265 -7.82 11.77 -13.50
C THR A 265 -7.12 10.51 -13.03
N ILE A 266 -7.02 9.52 -13.93
CA ILE A 266 -6.29 8.27 -13.72
C ILE A 266 -5.08 8.26 -14.65
N LEU A 267 -3.90 7.98 -14.10
CA LEU A 267 -2.71 7.60 -14.84
C LEU A 267 -2.73 6.09 -15.00
N LEU A 268 -2.47 5.61 -16.22
CA LEU A 268 -2.43 4.19 -16.55
C LEU A 268 -1.15 3.92 -17.33
N ALA A 269 -0.37 2.93 -16.90
CA ALA A 269 0.75 2.41 -17.68
C ALA A 269 0.20 1.81 -18.98
N TRP A 270 0.75 2.24 -20.10
CA TRP A 270 0.21 1.93 -21.42
C TRP A 270 1.35 1.60 -22.39
N ILE A 271 1.12 0.58 -23.20
CA ILE A 271 2.05 0.13 -24.25
C ILE A 271 1.52 0.62 -25.57
N ASP A 272 2.32 1.38 -26.31
CA ASP A 272 1.91 1.89 -27.62
C ASP A 272 1.97 0.78 -28.70
N GLU A 273 1.22 0.95 -29.79
CA GLU A 273 1.08 -0.07 -30.83
C GLU A 273 2.42 -0.41 -31.52
N ASP A 274 3.34 0.57 -31.60
CA ASP A 274 4.68 0.40 -32.15
C ASP A 274 5.66 -0.29 -31.19
N GLU A 275 5.34 -0.34 -29.90
CA GLU A 275 6.15 -1.03 -28.88
C GLU A 275 5.78 -2.51 -28.74
N LEU A 276 4.66 -2.97 -29.32
CA LEU A 276 4.14 -4.33 -29.13
C LEU A 276 5.15 -5.43 -29.49
N ASP A 277 6.00 -5.18 -30.47
CA ASP A 277 6.99 -6.15 -30.95
C ASP A 277 8.39 -5.95 -30.38
N GLU A 278 8.59 -4.97 -29.50
CA GLU A 278 9.91 -4.71 -28.88
C GLU A 278 10.23 -5.72 -27.78
N HIS A 279 9.22 -6.27 -27.11
CA HIS A 279 9.38 -7.26 -26.06
C HIS A 279 8.22 -8.26 -26.06
N PRO A 280 8.45 -9.58 -25.85
CA PRO A 280 7.39 -10.59 -25.86
C PRO A 280 6.28 -10.34 -24.83
N MET A 281 6.62 -9.68 -23.72
CA MET A 281 5.67 -9.31 -22.66
C MET A 281 4.73 -8.16 -23.06
N ASN A 282 5.11 -7.32 -24.02
CA ASN A 282 4.34 -6.11 -24.34
C ASN A 282 2.95 -6.43 -24.87
N ARG A 283 2.84 -7.40 -25.78
CA ARG A 283 1.55 -7.91 -26.27
C ARG A 283 0.71 -8.49 -25.12
N MET A 284 1.35 -9.26 -24.23
CA MET A 284 0.66 -9.89 -23.11
C MET A 284 0.08 -8.84 -22.17
N THR A 285 0.88 -7.83 -21.78
CA THR A 285 0.44 -6.72 -20.91
C THR A 285 -0.63 -5.86 -21.59
N LYS A 286 -0.53 -5.58 -22.88
CA LYS A 286 -1.55 -4.82 -23.64
C LYS A 286 -2.92 -5.51 -23.71
N GLU A 287 -2.94 -6.85 -23.75
CA GLU A 287 -4.16 -7.65 -23.79
C GLU A 287 -4.90 -7.72 -22.44
N ARG A 288 -4.22 -7.36 -21.34
CA ARG A 288 -4.76 -7.38 -19.97
C ARG A 288 -5.65 -6.17 -19.69
#